data_AF-A0A351Y321-F1
#
_entry.id   AF-A0A351Y321-F1
#
_cell.length_a   1.000
_cell.length_b   1.000
_cell.length_c   1.000
_cell.angle_alpha   90.00
_cell.angle_beta   90.00
_cell.angle_gamma   90.00
#
_symmetry.space_group_name_H-M   'P 1'
#
loop_
_entity.id
_entity.type
_entity.pdbx_description
1 polymer ?
#
loop_
_entity_poly.entity_id
_entity_poly.type
_entity_poly.pdbx_seq_one_letter_code
_entity_poly.pdbx_strand_id
1 'polypeptide(L)' 'MAKKITFIQELQDKTIKELVQMRRTFKQEHYAFKMKNAIRGLKETHKIGEAKIKIARINTVLSHKIKEQNGGNMK' A
#
# COMPACT_ATOMS: atom_id res chain seq x y z
N MET A 1 -19.91 -10.80 -16.48
CA MET A 1 -18.89 -9.73 -16.46
C MET A 1 -18.17 -9.78 -15.13
N ALA A 2 -16.85 -10.03 -15.10
CA ALA A 2 -16.10 -10.09 -13.85
C ALA A 2 -16.04 -8.69 -13.21
N LYS A 3 -16.50 -8.57 -11.96
CA LYS A 3 -16.51 -7.29 -11.22
C LYS A 3 -15.05 -6.86 -11.00
N LYS A 4 -14.66 -5.72 -11.56
CA LYS A 4 -13.31 -5.16 -11.34
C LYS A 4 -13.18 -4.74 -9.88
N ILE A 5 -12.57 -5.59 -9.06
CA ILE A 5 -12.31 -5.28 -7.65
C ILE A 5 -11.36 -4.09 -7.61
N THR A 6 -11.72 -3.04 -6.87
CA THR A 6 -10.84 -1.89 -6.69
C THR A 6 -9.75 -2.25 -5.69
N PHE A 7 -8.53 -1.75 -5.91
CA PHE A 7 -7.40 -2.02 -5.00
C PHE A 7 -7.74 -1.71 -3.53
N ILE A 8 -8.58 -0.72 -3.25
CA ILE A 8 -9.00 -0.40 -1.88
C ILE A 8 -9.85 -1.52 -1.26
N GLN A 9 -10.75 -2.14 -2.02
CA GLN A 9 -11.54 -3.27 -1.54
C GLN A 9 -10.64 -4.47 -1.19
N GLU A 10 -9.64 -4.75 -2.03
CA GLU A 10 -8.66 -5.82 -1.74
C GLU A 10 -7.85 -5.56 -0.46
N LEU A 11 -7.59 -4.29 -0.13
CA LEU A 11 -6.92 -3.92 1.12
C LEU A 11 -7.84 -4.10 2.34
N GLN A 12 -9.14 -3.89 2.19
CA GLN A 12 -10.11 -4.06 3.28
C GLN A 12 -10.28 -5.52 3.68
N ASP A 13 -10.20 -6.45 2.74
CA ASP A 13 -10.34 -7.89 3.02
C ASP A 13 -9.10 -8.50 3.70
N LYS A 14 -7.96 -7.81 3.63
CA LYS A 14 -6.70 -8.29 4.22
C LYS A 14 -6.60 -8.05 5.72
N THR A 15 -5.82 -8.90 6.37
CA THR A 15 -5.47 -8.77 7.78
C THR A 15 -4.42 -7.68 8.00
N ILE A 16 -4.29 -7.19 9.24
CA ILE A 16 -3.28 -6.20 9.61
C ILE A 16 -1.86 -6.71 9.31
N LYS A 17 -1.57 -7.99 9.58
CA LYS A 17 -0.25 -8.60 9.30
C LYS A 17 0.07 -8.56 7.81
N GLU A 18 -0.89 -8.90 6.95
CA GLU A 18 -0.73 -8.87 5.50
C GLU A 18 -0.57 -7.44 4.97
N LEU A 19 -1.31 -6.48 5.52
CA LEU A 19 -1.19 -5.07 5.18
C LEU A 19 0.19 -4.52 5.55
N VAL A 20 0.74 -4.90 6.71
CA VAL A 20 2.11 -4.54 7.12
C VAL A 20 3.14 -5.15 6.16
N GLN A 21 2.96 -6.42 5.79
CA GLN A 21 3.86 -7.09 4.87
C GLN A 21 3.85 -6.44 3.48
N MET A 22 2.66 -6.17 2.92
CA MET A 22 2.53 -5.47 1.64
C MET A 22 3.15 -4.08 1.70
N ARG A 23 2.94 -3.32 2.79
CA ARG A 23 3.58 -2.02 2.98
C ARG A 23 5.10 -2.11 2.88
N ARG A 24 5.71 -3.17 3.44
CA ARG A 24 7.16 -3.41 3.36
C ARG A 24 7.59 -3.70 1.92
N THR A 25 6.88 -4.57 1.21
CA THR A 25 7.14 -4.89 -0.19
C THR A 25 7.07 -3.64 -1.07
N PHE A 26 5.97 -2.87 -0.99
CA PHE A 26 5.82 -1.66 -1.80
C PHE A 26 6.86 -0.57 -1.47
N LYS A 27 7.32 -0.48 -0.21
CA LYS A 27 8.44 0.41 0.15
C LYS A 27 9.75 0.00 -0.52
N GLN A 28 10.04 -1.31 -0.57
CA GLN A 28 11.22 -1.84 -1.27
C GLN A 28 11.13 -1.58 -2.78
N GLU A 29 9.97 -1.82 -3.38
CA GLU A 29 9.73 -1.50 -4.79
C GLU A 29 9.90 -0.01 -5.08
N HIS A 30 9.32 0.86 -4.25
CA HIS A 30 9.48 2.30 -4.40
C HIS A 30 10.95 2.74 -4.31
N TYR A 31 11.72 2.14 -3.40
CA TYR A 31 13.17 2.39 -3.32
C TYR A 31 13.89 1.91 -4.59
N ALA A 32 13.58 0.71 -5.07
CA ALA A 32 14.15 0.18 -6.31
C ALA A 32 13.82 1.07 -7.52
N PHE A 33 12.59 1.58 -7.63
CA PHE A 33 12.22 2.53 -8.69
C PHE A 33 12.98 3.85 -8.55
N LYS A 34 13.14 4.39 -7.33
CA LYS A 34 13.97 5.58 -7.11
C LYS A 34 15.42 5.37 -7.53
N MET A 35 16.02 4.22 -7.19
CA MET A 35 17.39 3.88 -7.58
C MET A 35 17.52 3.76 -9.10
N LYS A 36 16.61 3.02 -9.75
CA LYS A 36 16.59 2.90 -11.22
C LYS A 36 16.39 4.26 -11.90
N ASN A 37 15.59 5.13 -11.32
CA ASN A 37 15.38 6.48 -11.85
C ASN A 37 16.60 7.38 -11.66
N ALA A 38 17.33 7.25 -10.55
CA ALA A 38 18.55 8.01 -10.29
C ALA A 38 19.64 7.74 -11.33
N ILE A 39 19.76 6.49 -11.79
CA ILE A 39 20.67 6.11 -12.89
C ILE A 39 20.07 6.38 -14.29
N ARG A 40 18.97 7.15 -14.38
CA ARG A 40 18.20 7.40 -15.61
C ARG A 40 17.75 6.13 -16.36
N GLY A 41 17.68 5.00 -15.67
CA GLY A 41 17.35 3.69 -16.23
C GLY A 41 15.87 3.33 -16.14
N LEU A 42 15.01 4.20 -15.60
CA LEU A 42 13.58 3.95 -15.46
C LEU A 42 12.79 4.64 -16.58
N LYS A 43 12.33 3.87 -17.58
CA LYS A 43 11.46 4.36 -18.66
C LYS A 43 10.05 4.75 -18.16
N GLU A 44 9.57 4.09 -17.11
CA GLU A 44 8.22 4.24 -16.58
C GLU A 44 8.23 4.97 -15.23
N THR A 45 8.47 6.28 -15.27
CA THR A 45 8.58 7.14 -14.07
C THR A 45 7.29 7.21 -13.24
N HIS A 46 6.13 7.01 -13.89
CA HIS A 46 4.82 6.96 -13.22
C HIS A 46 4.74 5.86 -12.15
N LYS A 47 5.51 4.77 -12.27
CA LYS A 47 5.55 3.67 -11.29
C LYS A 47 5.99 4.12 -9.90
N ILE A 48 6.80 5.17 -9.80
CA ILE A 48 7.20 5.79 -8.53
C ILE A 48 5.97 6.40 -7.85
N GLY A 49 5.19 7.18 -8.61
CA GLY A 49 3.97 7.80 -8.13
C GLY A 49 2.91 6.77 -7.73
N GLU A 50 2.72 5.74 -8.55
CA GLU A 50 1.81 4.64 -8.24
C GLU A 50 2.20 3.90 -6.95
N ALA A 51 3.48 3.57 -6.78
CA ALA A 51 3.97 2.92 -5.57
C ALA A 51 3.72 3.80 -4.33
N LYS A 52 3.95 5.12 -4.44
CA LYS A 52 3.66 6.08 -3.37
C LYS A 52 2.17 6.10 -3.01
N ILE A 53 1.27 6.12 -4.00
CA ILE A 53 -0.18 6.09 -3.79
C ILE A 53 -0.63 4.78 -3.15
N LYS A 54 -0.10 3.63 -3.60
CA LYS A 54 -0.39 2.31 -3.03
C LYS A 54 0.01 2.25 -1.56
N ILE A 55 1.20 2.73 -1.20
CA ILE A 55 1.66 2.83 0.19
C ILE A 55 0.72 3.71 1.02
N ALA A 56 0.31 4.88 0.50
CA ALA A 56 -0.61 5.77 1.20
C ALA A 56 -1.95 5.09 1.49
N ARG A 57 -2.53 4.39 0.51
CA ARG A 57 -3.79 3.65 0.68
C ARG A 57 -3.67 2.55 1.73
N ILE A 58 -2.58 1.78 1.72
CA ILE A 58 -2.32 0.75 2.74
C ILE A 58 -2.23 1.37 4.14
N ASN A 59 -1.52 2.49 4.28
CA ASN A 59 -1.43 3.18 5.56
C ASN A 59 -2.80 3.67 6.06
N THR A 60 -3.65 4.19 5.16
CA THR A 60 -5.02 4.60 5.51
C THR A 60 -5.84 3.43 6.04
N VAL A 61 -5.84 2.29 5.35
CA VAL A 61 -6.58 1.09 5.77
C VAL A 61 -6.02 0.50 7.06
N LEU A 62 -4.69 0.48 7.23
CA LEU A 62 -4.05 0.07 8.47
C LEU A 62 -4.47 0.93 9.65
N SER A 63 -4.40 2.26 9.49
CA SER A 63 -4.82 3.19 10.54
C SER A 63 -6.30 3.02 10.90
N HIS A 64 -7.16 2.76 9.91
CA HIS A 64 -8.57 2.46 10.15
C HIS A 64 -8.76 1.18 10.96
N LYS A 65 -8.16 0.07 10.52
CA LYS A 65 -8.25 -1.23 11.19
C LYS A 65 -7.66 -1.21 12.61
N ILE A 66 -6.55 -0.50 12.81
CA ILE A 66 -5.95 -0.32 14.14
C ILE A 66 -6.87 0.49 15.04
N LYS A 67 -7.52 1.54 14.52
CA LYS A 67 -8.51 2.31 15.27
C LYS A 67 -9.74 1.47 15.64
N GLU A 68 -10.24 0.64 14.73
CA GLU A 68 -11.35 -0.28 15.02
C GLU A 68 -10.96 -1.29 16.10
N GLN A 69 -9.75 -1.86 16.02
CA GLN A 69 -9.25 -2.83 17.01
C GLN A 69 -9.00 -2.20 18.38
N ASN A 70 -8.48 -0.96 18.43
CA ASN A 70 -8.15 -0.26 19.68
C ASN A 70 -9.33 0.52 20.27
N GLY A 71 -10.27 0.98 19.45
CA GLY A 71 -11.48 1.70 19.88
C GLY A 71 -12.50 0.80 20.57
N GLY A 72 -12.37 -0.52 20.46
CA GLY A 72 -13.11 -1.49 21.26
C GLY A 72 -12.70 -1.55 22.74
N ASN A 73 -11.58 -0.94 23.12
CA ASN A 73 -11.05 -0.92 24.49
C ASN A 73 -11.39 0.36 25.29
N MET A 74 -12.33 1.18 24.81
CA MET A 74 -12.91 2.30 25.58
C MET A 74 -14.37 2.00 25.95
N LYS A 75 -14.61 0.87 26.61
CA LYS A 75 -15.82 0.67 27.42
C LYS A 75 -15.49 0.88 28.89
#